data_AF-A0A6J6SD13-F1
#
_entry.id   AF-A0A6J6SD13-F1
#
_cell.length_a   1.000
_cell.length_b   1.000
_cell.length_c   1.000
_cell.angle_alpha   90.00
_cell.angle_beta   90.00
_cell.angle_gamma   90.00
#
_symmetry.space_group_name_H-M   'P 1'
#
loop_
_entity.id
_entity.type
_entity.pdbx_description
1 polymer ?
#
loop_
_entity_poly.entity_id
_entity_poly.type
_entity_poly.pdbx_seq_one_letter_code
_entity_poly.pdbx_strand_id
1 'polypeptide(L)'
;MLVQRTFAVETADGALDTLRVAGVDPAGIYLGKALALAAQLVVLEALLLVGVIVFYASHIRPAGIVLVIVTAFLATSGLAFVGTLYGGLAAGAKGRETLLPLLLLPVVAPVLIGATRAFEAAFGTRGGEGIRAGVEISDGWPWVGMLAIFAAVFGAAGVLAFGPLLEEA
;
A
#
# COMPACT_ATOMS: atom_id res chain seq x y z
N MET A 1 -7.58 2.01 11.37
CA MET A 1 -7.88 3.11 12.30
C MET A 1 -8.08 4.47 11.63
N LEU A 2 -7.17 5.02 10.81
CA LEU A 2 -7.36 6.33 10.17
C LEU A 2 -8.42 6.33 9.04
N VAL A 3 -8.33 5.38 8.10
CA VAL A 3 -9.34 5.20 7.01
C VAL A 3 -10.73 4.88 7.57
N GLN A 4 -10.81 4.03 8.60
CA GLN A 4 -12.05 3.75 9.31
C GLN A 4 -12.68 5.02 9.91
N ARG A 5 -11.87 5.92 10.46
CA ARG A 5 -12.36 7.15 11.06
C ARG A 5 -12.85 8.13 10.00
N THR A 6 -12.16 8.23 8.86
CA THR A 6 -12.60 9.07 7.73
C THR A 6 -13.89 8.55 7.12
N PHE A 7 -13.99 7.24 6.86
CA PHE A 7 -15.23 6.62 6.39
C PHE A 7 -16.36 6.76 7.42
N ALA A 8 -16.11 6.50 8.72
CA ALA A 8 -17.14 6.64 9.75
C ALA A 8 -17.65 8.07 9.88
N VAL A 9 -16.80 9.08 9.67
CA VAL A 9 -17.20 10.50 9.62
C VAL A 9 -18.01 10.81 8.37
N GLU A 10 -17.59 10.35 7.18
CA GLU A 10 -18.36 10.57 5.93
C GLU A 10 -19.69 9.81 5.87
N THR A 11 -19.77 8.64 6.50
CA THR A 11 -21.02 7.86 6.62
C THR A 11 -21.97 8.52 7.64
N ALA A 12 -21.42 9.14 8.70
CA ALA A 12 -22.20 9.89 9.69
C ALA A 12 -22.69 11.26 9.16
N ASP A 13 -21.93 11.90 8.27
CA ASP A 13 -22.27 13.21 7.67
C ASP A 13 -23.17 13.12 6.42
N GLY A 14 -23.51 11.92 5.92
CA GLY A 14 -24.35 11.75 4.72
C GLY A 14 -23.66 12.16 3.40
N ALA A 15 -22.33 12.29 3.42
CA ALA A 15 -21.51 12.68 2.27
C ALA A 15 -21.56 11.65 1.12
N LEU A 16 -21.73 10.37 1.46
CA LEU A 16 -21.89 9.28 0.48
C LEU A 16 -23.23 9.36 -0.26
N ASP A 17 -24.28 9.79 0.43
CA ASP A 17 -25.63 9.93 -0.14
C ASP A 17 -25.70 11.17 -1.05
N THR A 18 -25.00 12.25 -0.68
CA THR A 18 -24.85 13.44 -1.53
C THR A 18 -23.94 13.20 -2.74
N LEU A 19 -22.90 12.37 -2.64
CA LEU A 19 -22.09 11.94 -3.80
C LEU A 19 -22.84 10.97 -4.73
N ARG A 20 -23.71 10.11 -4.18
CA ARG A 20 -24.63 9.28 -4.98
C ARG A 20 -25.64 10.13 -5.74
N VAL A 21 -26.26 11.12 -5.09
CA VAL A 21 -27.16 12.09 -5.74
C VAL A 21 -26.43 12.92 -6.80
N ALA A 22 -25.12 13.13 -6.67
CA ALA A 22 -24.27 13.80 -7.66
C ALA A 22 -23.82 12.90 -8.83
N GLY A 23 -24.16 11.60 -8.84
CA GLY A 23 -23.87 10.68 -9.95
C GLY A 23 -22.41 10.24 -10.05
N VAL A 24 -21.65 10.29 -8.96
CA VAL A 24 -20.23 9.89 -8.96
C VAL A 24 -20.11 8.36 -9.01
N ASP A 25 -19.31 7.86 -9.94
CA ASP A 25 -19.00 6.44 -10.08
C ASP A 25 -18.33 5.89 -8.78
N PRO A 26 -18.85 4.81 -8.18
CA PRO A 26 -18.21 4.00 -7.14
C PRO A 26 -16.69 3.84 -7.27
N ALA A 27 -16.20 3.63 -8.50
CA ALA A 27 -14.78 3.47 -8.78
C ALA A 27 -13.98 4.76 -8.51
N GLY A 28 -14.57 5.93 -8.74
CA GLY A 28 -13.96 7.23 -8.46
C GLY A 28 -13.79 7.50 -6.96
N ILE A 29 -14.75 7.06 -6.14
CA ILE A 29 -14.66 7.17 -4.67
C ILE A 29 -13.53 6.29 -4.14
N TYR A 30 -13.45 5.05 -4.64
CA TYR A 30 -12.37 4.14 -4.29
C TYR A 30 -10.99 4.71 -4.64
N LEU A 31 -10.81 5.15 -5.90
CA LEU A 31 -9.53 5.69 -6.36
C LEU A 31 -9.13 6.98 -5.64
N GLY A 32 -10.10 7.87 -5.35
CA GLY A 32 -9.85 9.09 -4.59
C GLY A 32 -9.33 8.80 -3.18
N LYS A 33 -9.95 7.83 -2.48
CA LYS A 33 -9.50 7.41 -1.14
C LYS A 33 -8.18 6.68 -1.16
N ALA A 34 -7.96 5.81 -2.15
CA ALA A 34 -6.68 5.16 -2.34
C ALA A 34 -5.57 6.17 -2.61
N LEU A 35 -5.82 7.21 -3.40
CA LEU A 35 -4.85 8.27 -3.69
C LEU A 35 -4.56 9.13 -2.45
N ALA A 36 -5.57 9.46 -1.65
CA ALA A 36 -5.37 10.16 -0.37
C ALA A 36 -4.51 9.36 0.61
N LEU A 37 -4.78 8.05 0.73
CA LEU A 37 -3.98 7.16 1.56
C LEU A 37 -2.56 6.99 1.01
N ALA A 38 -2.40 6.85 -0.30
CA ALA A 38 -1.10 6.79 -0.95
C ALA A 38 -0.29 8.07 -0.68
N ALA A 39 -0.90 9.25 -0.76
CA ALA A 39 -0.22 10.51 -0.45
C ALA A 39 0.30 10.55 1.01
N GLN A 40 -0.48 10.07 1.97
CA GLN A 40 -0.05 9.97 3.37
C GLN A 40 1.11 8.97 3.54
N LEU A 41 1.04 7.83 2.85
CA LEU A 41 2.09 6.82 2.87
C LEU A 41 3.38 7.32 2.22
N VAL A 42 3.31 8.07 1.11
CA VAL A 42 4.48 8.68 0.47
C VAL A 42 5.19 9.65 1.41
N VAL A 43 4.44 10.48 2.15
CA VAL A 43 5.03 11.40 3.14
C VAL A 43 5.74 10.61 4.24
N LEU A 44 5.10 9.56 4.78
CA LEU A 44 5.71 8.69 5.78
C LEU A 44 6.96 7.99 5.25
N GLU A 45 6.89 7.43 4.03
CA GLU A 45 7.98 6.75 3.36
C GLU A 45 9.17 7.68 3.13
N ALA A 46 8.94 8.91 2.65
CA ALA A 46 9.99 9.91 2.48
C ALA A 46 10.67 10.25 3.81
N LEU A 47 9.90 10.44 4.89
CA LEU A 47 10.44 10.70 6.22
C LEU A 47 11.30 9.53 6.72
N LEU A 48 10.84 8.29 6.54
CA LEU A 48 11.60 7.09 6.91
C LEU A 48 12.89 6.96 6.08
N LEU A 49 12.82 7.18 4.77
CA LEU A 49 13.97 7.15 3.87
C LEU A 49 15.03 8.18 4.26
N VAL A 50 14.62 9.41 4.55
CA VAL A 50 15.52 10.46 5.06
C VAL A 50 16.15 10.02 6.37
N GLY A 51 15.37 9.43 7.29
CA GLY A 51 15.88 8.85 8.52
C GLY A 51 16.96 7.79 8.27
N VAL A 52 16.72 6.85 7.36
CA VAL A 52 17.68 5.80 7.01
C VAL A 52 18.98 6.37 6.44
N ILE A 53 18.89 7.36 5.54
CA ILE A 53 20.07 8.01 4.95
C ILE A 53 20.88 8.74 6.01
N VAL A 54 20.21 9.53 6.86
CA VAL A 54 20.87 10.38 7.87
C VAL A 54 21.45 9.55 9.02
N PHE A 55 20.68 8.62 9.59
CA PHE A 55 21.10 7.84 10.77
C PHE A 55 22.10 6.73 10.45
N TYR A 56 22.00 6.10 9.25
CA TYR A 56 22.88 4.99 8.88
C TYR A 56 24.02 5.39 7.94
N ALA A 57 24.15 6.67 7.59
CA ALA A 57 25.08 7.16 6.56
C ALA A 57 25.03 6.30 5.27
N SER A 58 23.83 5.80 4.96
CA SER A 58 23.63 4.83 3.88
C SER A 58 23.70 5.55 2.54
N HIS A 59 24.50 5.00 1.62
CA HIS A 59 24.64 5.54 0.28
C HIS A 59 23.83 4.67 -0.69
N ILE A 60 22.78 5.24 -1.26
CA ILE A 60 22.06 4.59 -2.36
C ILE A 60 22.98 4.59 -3.57
N ARG A 61 23.28 3.41 -4.11
CA ARG A 61 24.05 3.31 -5.34
C ARG A 61 23.23 3.97 -6.47
N PRO A 62 23.85 4.74 -7.39
CA PRO A 62 23.12 5.37 -8.49
C PRO A 62 22.26 4.38 -9.29
N ALA A 63 22.77 3.15 -9.48
CA ALA A 63 22.06 2.06 -10.15
C ALA A 63 20.88 1.48 -9.33
N GLY A 64 20.86 1.66 -8.02
CA GLY A 64 19.78 1.22 -7.11
C GLY A 64 18.66 2.25 -6.93
N ILE A 65 18.86 3.52 -7.35
CA ILE A 65 17.84 4.57 -7.21
C ILE A 65 16.54 4.21 -7.94
N VAL A 66 16.65 3.69 -9.17
CA VAL A 66 15.49 3.26 -9.95
C VAL A 66 14.73 2.14 -9.22
N LEU A 67 15.47 1.18 -8.67
CA LEU A 67 14.87 0.07 -7.91
C LEU A 67 14.14 0.57 -6.66
N VAL A 68 14.72 1.52 -5.91
CA VAL A 68 14.07 2.16 -4.77
C VAL A 68 12.77 2.85 -5.19
N ILE A 69 12.82 3.72 -6.20
CA ILE A 69 11.66 4.52 -6.63
C ILE A 69 10.52 3.61 -7.10
N VAL A 70 10.84 2.61 -7.92
CA VAL A 70 9.85 1.68 -8.47
C VAL A 70 9.23 0.84 -7.34
N THR A 71 10.06 0.31 -6.44
CA THR A 71 9.60 -0.47 -5.28
C THR A 71 8.71 0.37 -4.36
N ALA A 72 9.14 1.59 -4.04
CA ALA A 72 8.42 2.54 -3.21
C ALA A 72 7.02 2.81 -3.77
N PHE A 73 6.96 3.16 -5.05
CA PHE A 73 5.71 3.43 -5.74
C PHE A 73 4.76 2.22 -5.72
N LEU A 74 5.28 1.03 -6.02
CA LEU A 74 4.50 -0.21 -6.06
C LEU A 74 4.02 -0.67 -4.68
N ALA A 75 4.90 -0.65 -3.68
CA ALA A 75 4.55 -1.01 -2.31
C ALA A 75 3.52 -0.03 -1.73
N THR A 76 3.71 1.27 -1.93
CA THR A 76 2.79 2.31 -1.47
C THR A 76 1.43 2.20 -2.17
N SER A 77 1.40 1.97 -3.49
CA SER A 77 0.14 1.75 -4.22
C SER A 77 -0.58 0.49 -3.75
N GLY A 78 0.16 -0.62 -3.56
CA GLY A 78 -0.41 -1.89 -3.06
C GLY A 78 -1.00 -1.74 -1.66
N LEU A 79 -0.29 -1.09 -0.74
CA LEU A 79 -0.79 -0.80 0.61
C LEU A 79 -2.00 0.15 0.58
N ALA A 80 -2.00 1.13 -0.32
CA ALA A 80 -3.11 2.06 -0.47
C ALA A 80 -4.39 1.37 -0.96
N PHE A 81 -4.28 0.47 -1.94
CA PHE A 81 -5.41 -0.31 -2.45
C PHE A 81 -5.98 -1.24 -1.39
N VAL A 82 -5.12 -2.02 -0.72
CA VAL A 82 -5.52 -2.90 0.39
C VAL A 82 -6.16 -2.08 1.52
N GLY A 83 -5.51 -1.00 1.95
CA GLY A 83 -6.00 -0.15 3.04
C GLY A 83 -7.37 0.47 2.74
N THR A 84 -7.61 0.87 1.49
CA THR A 84 -8.91 1.42 1.06
C THR A 84 -9.99 0.35 0.98
N LEU A 85 -9.69 -0.81 0.39
CA LEU A 85 -10.62 -1.95 0.29
C LEU A 85 -11.10 -2.40 1.67
N TYR A 86 -10.15 -2.71 2.57
CA TYR A 86 -10.47 -3.16 3.92
C TYR A 86 -11.06 -2.04 4.78
N GLY A 87 -10.68 -0.78 4.53
CA GLY A 87 -11.28 0.40 5.18
C GLY A 87 -12.76 0.58 4.85
N GLY A 88 -13.14 0.37 3.59
CA GLY A 88 -14.54 0.38 3.15
C GLY A 88 -15.36 -0.76 3.73
N LEU A 89 -14.82 -2.00 3.69
CA LEU A 89 -15.47 -3.17 4.30
C LEU A 89 -15.70 -3.01 5.80
N ALA A 90 -14.74 -2.41 6.51
CA ALA A 90 -14.83 -2.17 7.95
C ALA A 90 -15.80 -1.04 8.32
N ALA A 91 -16.12 -0.12 7.40
CA ALA A 91 -17.06 0.96 7.63
C ALA A 91 -18.53 0.51 7.54
N GLY A 92 -18.83 -0.45 6.66
CA GLY A 92 -20.18 -1.02 6.51
C GLY A 92 -20.55 -2.08 7.56
N ALA A 93 -19.56 -2.77 8.15
CA ALA A 93 -19.80 -3.91 9.03
C ALA A 93 -19.65 -3.56 10.52
N LYS A 94 -20.72 -3.05 11.15
CA LYS A 94 -20.82 -2.99 12.63
C LYS A 94 -20.62 -4.40 13.22
N GLY A 95 -19.50 -4.64 13.92
CA GLY A 95 -19.29 -5.85 14.75
C GLY A 95 -18.23 -6.87 14.31
N ARG A 96 -17.44 -6.64 13.23
CA ARG A 96 -16.33 -7.54 12.80
C ARG A 96 -14.92 -6.97 13.04
N GLU A 97 -14.81 -6.01 13.94
CA GLU A 97 -13.63 -5.18 14.18
C GLU A 97 -12.37 -5.95 14.67
N THR A 98 -12.53 -7.20 15.11
CA THR A 98 -11.41 -8.05 15.60
C THR A 98 -10.93 -9.10 14.60
N LEU A 99 -11.79 -9.58 13.69
CA LEU A 99 -11.42 -10.56 12.65
C LEU A 99 -10.68 -9.90 11.47
N LEU A 100 -11.03 -8.64 11.18
CA LEU A 100 -10.54 -7.88 10.03
C LEU A 100 -9.05 -7.49 10.15
N PRO A 101 -8.55 -7.03 11.33
CA PRO A 101 -7.12 -6.83 11.56
C PRO A 101 -6.29 -8.12 11.49
N LEU A 102 -6.89 -9.25 11.90
CA LEU A 102 -6.24 -10.56 11.86
C LEU A 102 -6.05 -11.07 10.42
N LEU A 103 -6.96 -10.73 9.51
CA LEU A 103 -6.87 -11.02 8.06
C LEU A 103 -5.96 -10.04 7.31
N LEU A 104 -5.81 -8.81 7.78
CA LEU A 104 -4.91 -7.82 7.18
C LEU A 104 -3.43 -8.19 7.36
N LEU A 105 -3.08 -8.76 8.51
CA LEU A 105 -1.71 -9.13 8.85
C LEU A 105 -1.06 -10.10 7.83
N PRO A 106 -1.70 -11.22 7.43
CA PRO A 106 -1.14 -12.11 6.42
C PRO A 106 -1.12 -11.51 5.00
N VAL A 107 -2.01 -10.57 4.68
CA VAL A 107 -2.05 -9.92 3.36
C VAL A 107 -0.97 -8.87 3.20
N VAL A 108 -0.65 -8.13 4.27
CA VAL A 108 0.39 -7.09 4.26
C VAL A 108 1.79 -7.69 4.35
N ALA A 109 1.96 -8.84 5.01
CA ALA A 109 3.23 -9.54 5.15
C ALA A 109 4.02 -9.72 3.83
N PRO A 110 3.46 -10.28 2.74
CA PRO A 110 4.20 -10.46 1.48
C PRO A 110 4.64 -9.13 0.86
N VAL A 111 3.84 -8.07 0.97
CA VAL A 111 4.21 -6.74 0.47
C VAL A 111 5.39 -6.18 1.25
N LEU A 112 5.33 -6.25 2.58
CA LEU A 112 6.42 -5.78 3.43
C LEU A 112 7.71 -6.57 3.18
N ILE A 113 7.62 -7.90 3.06
CA ILE A 113 8.78 -8.76 2.76
C ILE A 113 9.36 -8.42 1.39
N GLY A 114 8.52 -8.26 0.36
CA GLY A 114 8.98 -7.91 -0.98
C GLY A 114 9.65 -6.54 -1.02
N ALA A 115 9.04 -5.54 -0.37
CA ALA A 115 9.60 -4.21 -0.28
C ALA A 115 10.95 -4.22 0.44
N THR A 116 11.05 -4.85 1.63
CA THR A 116 12.31 -4.89 2.38
C THR A 116 13.43 -5.57 1.60
N ARG A 117 13.15 -6.67 0.90
CA ARG A 117 14.13 -7.36 0.05
C ARG A 117 14.61 -6.51 -1.13
N ALA A 118 13.71 -5.78 -1.79
CA ALA A 118 14.07 -4.88 -2.87
C ALA A 118 14.89 -3.67 -2.35
N PHE A 119 14.56 -3.14 -1.16
CA PHE A 119 15.36 -2.10 -0.51
C PHE A 119 16.75 -2.62 -0.10
N GLU A 120 16.87 -3.83 0.46
CA GLU A 120 18.16 -4.48 0.76
C GLU A 120 19.06 -4.55 -0.49
N ALA A 121 18.50 -5.01 -1.62
CA ALA A 121 19.21 -5.08 -2.90
C ALA A 121 19.63 -3.69 -3.43
N ALA A 122 18.81 -2.67 -3.20
CA ALA A 122 19.11 -1.31 -3.67
C ALA A 122 20.18 -0.60 -2.83
N PHE A 123 20.15 -0.78 -1.51
CA PHE A 123 21.15 -0.25 -0.58
C PHE A 123 22.45 -1.09 -0.58
N GLY A 124 22.41 -2.31 -1.10
CA GLY A 124 23.54 -3.24 -1.06
C GLY A 124 23.92 -3.65 0.36
N THR A 125 22.97 -3.55 1.30
CA THR A 125 23.14 -3.91 2.70
C THR A 125 23.04 -5.43 2.84
N ARG A 126 23.99 -5.99 3.58
CA ARG A 126 24.34 -7.41 3.69
C ARG A 126 23.13 -8.36 3.87
N GLY A 127 22.97 -9.33 2.96
CA GLY A 127 22.05 -10.47 3.10
C GLY A 127 22.75 -11.81 2.85
N GLY A 128 23.10 -12.53 3.92
CA GLY A 128 23.33 -14.00 3.90
C GLY A 128 24.74 -14.50 3.53
N GLU A 129 25.06 -15.72 3.99
CA GLU A 129 26.40 -16.31 4.17
C GLU A 129 27.20 -16.60 2.88
N GLY A 130 28.39 -16.01 2.80
CA GLY A 130 29.40 -16.39 1.82
C GLY A 130 30.41 -15.26 1.64
N ILE A 131 31.69 -15.54 1.84
CA ILE A 131 32.83 -14.59 1.87
C ILE A 131 33.02 -13.78 0.55
N ARG A 132 32.11 -13.86 -0.43
CA ARG A 132 32.21 -13.16 -1.73
C ARG A 132 30.92 -12.58 -2.33
N ALA A 133 29.74 -12.67 -1.70
CA ALA A 133 28.48 -12.20 -2.33
C ALA A 133 27.99 -10.88 -1.72
N GLY A 134 28.21 -9.76 -2.42
CA GLY A 134 27.37 -8.58 -2.23
C GLY A 134 26.03 -8.81 -2.93
N VAL A 135 24.91 -8.42 -2.32
CA VAL A 135 23.59 -8.50 -2.96
C VAL A 135 23.64 -7.68 -4.24
N GLU A 136 23.31 -8.30 -5.37
CA GLU A 136 23.26 -7.61 -6.65
C GLU A 136 21.92 -6.89 -6.79
N ILE A 137 21.91 -5.77 -7.54
CA ILE A 137 20.68 -5.01 -7.81
C ILE A 137 19.68 -5.88 -8.61
N SER A 138 20.18 -6.86 -9.36
CA SER A 138 19.41 -7.87 -10.10
C SER A 138 18.46 -8.67 -9.19
N ASP A 139 18.86 -8.95 -7.94
CA ASP A 139 18.09 -9.73 -6.98
C ASP A 139 16.82 -9.01 -6.50
N GLY A 140 16.72 -7.68 -6.70
CA GLY A 140 15.56 -6.88 -6.31
C GLY A 140 14.39 -6.92 -7.30
N TRP A 141 14.65 -7.14 -8.58
CA TRP A 141 13.63 -7.08 -9.64
C TRP A 141 12.52 -8.12 -9.53
N PRO A 142 12.78 -9.38 -9.12
CA PRO A 142 11.71 -10.35 -8.88
C PRO A 142 10.71 -9.89 -7.81
N TRP A 143 11.19 -9.23 -6.75
CA TRP A 143 10.34 -8.69 -5.69
C TRP A 143 9.48 -7.52 -6.18
N VAL A 144 10.03 -6.68 -7.05
CA VAL A 144 9.26 -5.63 -7.75
C VAL A 144 8.14 -6.25 -8.59
N GLY A 145 8.42 -7.34 -9.32
CA GLY A 145 7.40 -8.06 -10.09
C GLY A 145 6.28 -8.60 -9.21
N MET A 146 6.61 -9.17 -8.05
CA MET A 146 5.62 -9.61 -7.06
C MET A 146 4.76 -8.44 -6.54
N LEU A 147 5.37 -7.30 -6.21
CA LEU A 147 4.66 -6.09 -5.77
C LEU A 147 3.73 -5.55 -6.87
N ALA A 148 4.13 -5.63 -8.14
CA ALA A 148 3.31 -5.23 -9.28
C ALA A 148 2.09 -6.12 -9.45
N ILE A 149 2.24 -7.44 -9.36
CA ILE A 149 1.11 -8.38 -9.38
C ILE A 149 0.16 -8.06 -8.22
N PHE A 150 0.70 -7.85 -7.03
CA PHE A 150 -0.10 -7.52 -5.85
C PHE A 150 -0.90 -6.22 -6.04
N ALA A 151 -0.24 -5.14 -6.44
CA ALA A 151 -0.89 -3.85 -6.68
C ALA A 151 -1.96 -3.93 -7.79
N ALA A 152 -1.69 -4.67 -8.87
CA ALA A 152 -2.65 -4.88 -9.94
C ALA A 152 -3.88 -5.68 -9.47
N VAL A 153 -3.68 -6.77 -8.72
CA VAL A 153 -4.77 -7.60 -8.20
C VAL A 153 -5.66 -6.81 -7.24
N PHE A 154 -5.08 -6.11 -6.27
CA PHE A 154 -5.87 -5.34 -5.30
C PHE A 154 -6.45 -4.06 -5.91
N GLY A 155 -5.79 -3.45 -6.89
CA GLY A 155 -6.34 -2.34 -7.67
C GLY A 155 -7.58 -2.78 -8.45
N ALA A 156 -7.48 -3.86 -9.22
CA ALA A 156 -8.58 -4.41 -10.00
C ALA A 156 -9.72 -4.94 -9.11
N ALA A 157 -9.39 -5.69 -8.04
CA ALA A 157 -10.38 -6.15 -7.07
C ALA A 157 -11.10 -4.98 -6.39
N GLY A 158 -10.39 -3.89 -6.09
CA GLY A 158 -10.96 -2.67 -5.52
C GLY A 158 -11.99 -2.01 -6.43
N VAL A 159 -11.62 -1.81 -7.69
CA VAL A 159 -12.50 -1.21 -8.70
C VAL A 159 -13.73 -2.10 -8.94
N LEU A 160 -13.56 -3.43 -9.02
CA LEU A 160 -14.65 -4.36 -9.29
C LEU A 160 -15.56 -4.63 -8.09
N ALA A 161 -15.02 -4.68 -6.86
CA ALA A 161 -15.78 -4.99 -5.66
C ALA A 161 -16.59 -3.79 -5.13
N PHE A 162 -16.13 -2.55 -5.38
CA PHE A 162 -16.83 -1.36 -4.89
C PHE A 162 -18.18 -1.11 -5.57
N GLY A 163 -18.38 -1.58 -6.80
CA GLY A 163 -19.69 -1.53 -7.46
C GLY A 163 -20.77 -2.32 -6.70
N PRO A 164 -20.62 -3.65 -6.55
CA PRO A 164 -21.56 -4.49 -5.82
C PRO A 164 -21.72 -4.10 -4.34
N LEU A 165 -20.63 -3.71 -3.65
CA LEU A 165 -20.67 -3.29 -2.24
C LEU A 165 -21.52 -2.02 -2.03
N LEU A 166 -21.61 -1.15 -3.03
CA LEU A 166 -22.46 0.03 -3.00
C LEU A 166 -23.87 -0.23 -3.55
N GLU A 167 -24.19 -1.42 -4.05
CA GLU A 167 -25.58 -1.79 -4.37
C GLU A 167 -26.29 -2.43 -3.15
N GLU A 168 -25.54 -3.01 -2.21
CA GLU A 168 -26.07 -3.68 -1.02
C GLU A 168 -26.14 -2.78 0.25
N ALA A 169 -25.53 -1.59 0.24
CA ALA A 169 -25.47 -0.63 1.37
C ALA A 169 -26.38 0.59 1.17
#